data_AF-A0A3M2C8W9-F1
#
_entry.id   AF-A0A3M2C8W9-F1
#
_cell.length_a   1.000
_cell.length_b   1.000
_cell.length_c   1.000
_cell.angle_alpha   90.00
_cell.angle_beta   90.00
_cell.angle_gamma   90.00
#
_symmetry.space_group_name_H-M   'P 1'
#
loop_
_entity.id
_entity.type
_entity.pdbx_description
1 polymer ?
#
loop_
_entity_poly.entity_id
_entity_poly.type
_entity_poly.pdbx_seq_one_letter_code
_entity_poly.pdbx_strand_id
1 'polypeptide(L)'
;MIELRQYPSLPHAWSAAAYLRAHGLLARGYQRETGRVRMGIFAGPPMRVDSFVAIAFEPDRIPAEELLDEFDQLPMPDESEWSASAEPDLARLPPAMPIPCLHCGKDLRERMGVRVARGLPIECARCGKCSDPVEAVVARHGPEALLPCYPEPADPDWIDDATLAQLRIPCQKCRYPLTGLAPTGLCPECGQAYDKRAIVETSFMRVTP
;
A
#
# COMPACT_ATOMS: atom_id res chain seq x y z
N MET A 1 10.50 16.36 -4.96
CA MET A 1 9.11 16.24 -4.49
C MET A 1 8.69 17.56 -3.87
N ILE A 2 7.42 17.92 -4.05
CA ILE A 2 6.82 19.13 -3.50
C ILE A 2 5.79 18.67 -2.47
N GLU A 3 6.02 19.00 -1.19
CA GLU A 3 5.10 18.67 -0.10
C GLU A 3 3.84 19.54 -0.24
N LEU A 4 2.67 18.92 -0.19
CA LEU A 4 1.39 19.61 -0.34
C LEU A 4 0.65 19.75 0.99
N ARG A 5 0.42 18.62 1.67
CA ARG A 5 -0.48 18.54 2.82
C ARG A 5 0.00 17.52 3.85
N GLN A 6 -0.23 17.84 5.12
CA GLN A 6 0.00 16.94 6.25
C GLN A 6 -1.30 16.23 6.63
N TYR A 7 -1.21 14.94 6.94
CA TYR A 7 -2.30 14.08 7.36
C TYR A 7 -2.04 13.49 8.75
N PRO A 8 -3.09 13.10 9.51
CA PRO A 8 -2.96 12.59 10.86
C PRO A 8 -2.30 11.20 10.94
N SER A 9 -2.32 10.44 9.84
CA SER A 9 -1.73 9.10 9.78
C SER A 9 -1.17 8.78 8.39
N LEU A 10 -0.26 7.82 8.32
CA LEU A 10 0.33 7.37 7.05
C LEU A 10 -0.70 6.70 6.12
N PRO A 11 -1.63 5.84 6.60
CA PRO A 11 -2.71 5.32 5.76
C PRO A 11 -3.53 6.44 5.11
N HIS A 12 -3.84 7.51 5.85
CA HIS A 12 -4.58 8.66 5.31
C HIS A 12 -3.77 9.38 4.22
N ALA A 13 -2.48 9.63 4.44
CA ALA A 13 -1.61 10.18 3.41
C ALA A 13 -1.48 9.26 2.17
N TRP A 14 -1.47 7.94 2.35
CA TRP A 14 -1.46 6.98 1.25
C TRP A 14 -2.76 6.99 0.46
N SER A 15 -3.93 7.07 1.11
CA SER A 15 -5.23 7.24 0.45
C SER A 15 -5.27 8.49 -0.40
N ALA A 16 -4.87 9.63 0.17
CA ALA A 16 -4.85 10.91 -0.53
C ALA A 16 -3.91 10.86 -1.74
N ALA A 17 -2.72 10.27 -1.59
CA ALA A 17 -1.80 10.07 -2.71
C ALA A 17 -2.36 9.10 -3.78
N ALA A 18 -3.07 8.04 -3.39
CA ALA A 18 -3.73 7.13 -4.32
C ALA A 18 -4.85 7.82 -5.10
N TYR A 19 -5.64 8.67 -4.43
CA TYR A 19 -6.67 9.48 -5.06
C TYR A 19 -6.09 10.44 -6.10
N LEU A 20 -4.97 11.11 -5.80
CA LEU A 20 -4.26 11.94 -6.77
C LEU A 20 -3.74 11.13 -7.98
N ARG A 21 -3.20 9.92 -7.75
CA ARG A 21 -2.75 9.02 -8.82
C ARG A 21 -3.90 8.58 -9.73
N ALA A 22 -5.07 8.30 -9.16
CA ALA A 22 -6.28 7.97 -9.92
C ALA A 22 -6.72 9.14 -10.85
N HIS A 23 -6.32 10.36 -10.54
CA HIS A 23 -6.54 11.56 -11.37
C HIS A 23 -5.33 11.94 -12.25
N GLY A 24 -4.38 11.02 -12.44
CA GLY A 24 -3.24 11.20 -13.34
C GLY A 24 -2.10 12.04 -12.76
N LEU A 25 -2.09 12.31 -11.45
CA LEU A 25 -1.04 13.07 -10.78
C LEU A 25 -0.04 12.14 -10.10
N LEU A 26 1.25 12.35 -10.34
CA LEU A 26 2.30 11.53 -9.75
C LEU A 26 2.53 11.95 -8.28
N ALA A 27 1.81 11.29 -7.37
CA ALA A 27 1.82 11.58 -5.94
C ALA A 27 2.27 10.38 -5.07
N ARG A 28 2.84 10.68 -3.90
CA ARG A 28 3.25 9.70 -2.89
C ARG A 28 2.97 10.20 -1.48
N GLY A 29 2.48 9.31 -0.61
CA GLY A 29 2.42 9.54 0.83
C GLY A 29 3.65 8.96 1.52
N TYR A 30 4.20 9.67 2.50
CA TYR A 30 5.37 9.25 3.28
C TYR A 30 5.33 9.84 4.69
N GLN A 31 6.17 9.30 5.57
CA GLN A 31 6.40 9.85 6.90
C GLN A 31 7.71 10.61 6.94
N ARG A 32 7.73 11.70 7.69
CA ARG A 32 8.94 12.43 8.04
C ARG A 32 9.04 12.46 9.55
N GLU A 33 10.14 11.93 10.07
CA GLU A 33 10.47 12.08 11.49
C GLU A 33 10.89 13.52 11.76
N THR A 34 10.05 14.27 12.47
CA THR A 34 10.35 15.64 12.88
C THR A 34 10.82 15.63 14.32
N GLY A 35 12.15 15.61 14.48
CA GLY A 35 12.80 15.64 15.79
C GLY A 35 14.22 15.11 15.70
N ARG A 36 15.13 15.65 16.52
CA ARG A 36 16.46 15.04 16.67
C ARG A 36 16.34 13.85 17.61
N VAL A 37 16.78 12.67 17.16
CA VAL A 37 17.09 11.54 18.05
C VAL A 37 18.20 12.02 18.99
N ARG A 38 17.84 12.48 20.18
CA ARG A 38 18.83 12.91 21.17
C ARG A 38 19.25 11.67 21.94
N MET A 39 20.38 11.09 21.57
CA MET A 39 21.05 10.06 22.37
C MET A 39 21.49 10.69 23.70
N GLY A 40 20.68 10.54 24.75
CA GLY A 40 20.99 11.04 26.09
C GLY A 40 19.84 10.94 27.10
N ILE A 41 20.19 10.92 28.39
CA ILE A 41 19.31 10.63 29.55
C ILE A 41 18.26 11.74 29.82
N PHE A 42 18.30 12.85 29.06
CA PHE A 42 17.31 13.92 29.20
C PHE A 42 16.10 13.66 28.32
N ALA A 43 14.96 13.35 28.95
CA ALA A 43 13.64 13.19 28.34
C ALA A 43 13.27 14.45 27.54
N GLY A 44 13.62 14.46 26.25
CA GLY A 44 13.11 15.42 25.29
C GLY A 44 11.64 15.12 24.98
N PRO A 45 10.96 16.04 24.26
CA PRO A 45 9.61 15.77 23.76
C PRO A 45 9.60 14.51 22.90
N PRO A 46 8.47 13.76 22.89
CA PRO A 46 8.34 12.55 22.08
C PRO A 46 8.58 12.86 20.60
N MET A 47 9.21 11.91 19.91
CA MET A 47 9.38 11.95 18.46
C MET A 47 8.03 12.15 17.80
N ARG A 48 7.91 13.18 16.97
CA ARG A 48 6.71 13.40 16.16
C ARG A 48 6.96 12.78 14.79
N VAL A 49 6.00 11.96 14.37
CA VAL A 49 5.99 11.37 13.03
C VAL A 49 4.87 12.05 12.29
N ASP A 50 5.24 12.95 11.39
CA ASP A 50 4.30 13.68 10.56
C ASP A 50 4.14 12.92 9.23
N SER A 51 2.91 12.72 8.77
CA SER A 51 2.61 12.04 7.51
C SER A 51 2.25 13.08 6.44
N PHE A 52 2.88 13.02 5.27
CA PHE A 52 2.72 14.00 4.21
C PHE A 52 2.34 13.36 2.89
N VAL A 53 1.65 14.15 2.04
CA VAL A 53 1.49 13.89 0.62
C VAL A 53 2.38 14.83 -0.16
N ALA A 54 3.13 14.30 -1.13
CA ALA A 54 3.90 15.09 -2.06
C ALA A 54 3.69 14.65 -3.51
N ILE A 55 3.91 15.59 -4.43
CA ILE A 55 3.88 15.38 -5.87
C ILE A 55 5.28 15.49 -6.49
N ALA A 56 5.44 14.93 -7.68
CA ALA A 56 6.72 14.95 -8.40
C ALA A 56 7.00 16.29 -9.12
N PHE A 57 5.98 16.99 -9.62
CA PHE A 57 6.14 18.11 -10.55
C PHE A 57 5.41 19.39 -10.07
N GLU A 58 6.06 20.55 -10.18
CA GLU A 58 5.51 21.85 -9.76
C GLU A 58 4.25 22.28 -10.53
N PRO A 59 4.14 22.06 -11.85
CA PRO A 59 2.93 22.44 -12.59
C PRO A 59 1.64 21.76 -12.09
N ASP A 60 1.77 20.64 -11.39
CA ASP A 60 0.64 19.87 -10.87
C ASP A 60 0.20 20.32 -9.47
N ARG A 61 0.86 21.32 -8.87
CA ARG A 61 0.57 21.76 -7.49
C ARG A 61 -0.87 22.23 -7.30
N ILE A 62 -1.32 23.17 -8.12
CA ILE A 62 -2.68 23.74 -8.04
C ILE A 62 -3.75 22.65 -8.21
N PRO A 63 -3.76 21.86 -9.30
CA PRO A 63 -4.78 20.81 -9.44
C PRO A 63 -4.69 19.73 -8.35
N ALA A 64 -3.50 19.46 -7.81
CA ALA A 64 -3.36 18.55 -6.68
C ALA A 64 -4.00 19.11 -5.40
N GLU A 65 -3.79 20.39 -5.09
CA GLU A 65 -4.42 21.03 -3.92
C GLU A 65 -5.95 21.02 -4.04
N GLU A 66 -6.51 21.32 -5.23
CA GLU A 66 -7.95 21.25 -5.49
C GLU A 66 -8.52 19.83 -5.28
N LEU A 67 -7.83 18.80 -5.78
CA LEU A 67 -8.24 17.41 -5.60
C LEU A 67 -8.13 16.94 -4.14
N LEU A 68 -7.15 17.46 -3.38
CA LEU A 68 -7.05 17.17 -1.95
C LEU A 68 -8.19 17.82 -1.16
N ASP A 69 -8.67 18.99 -1.57
CA ASP A 69 -9.85 19.62 -0.97
C ASP A 69 -11.14 18.83 -1.23
N GLU A 70 -11.26 18.20 -2.41
CA GLU A 70 -12.34 17.24 -2.68
C GLU A 70 -12.19 15.98 -1.84
N PHE A 71 -10.98 15.40 -1.79
CA PHE A 71 -10.69 14.20 -1.01
C PHE A 71 -11.02 14.36 0.47
N ASP A 72 -10.70 15.50 1.08
CA ASP A 72 -10.96 15.78 2.50
C ASP A 72 -12.46 15.90 2.82
N GLN A 73 -13.33 16.05 1.81
CA GLN A 73 -14.79 16.03 1.95
C GLN A 73 -15.39 14.62 1.82
N LEU A 74 -14.62 13.65 1.31
CA LEU A 74 -15.08 12.28 1.18
C LEU A 74 -15.14 11.64 2.57
N PRO A 75 -16.17 10.81 2.85
CA PRO A 75 -16.18 10.03 4.08
C PRO A 75 -14.97 9.11 4.08
N MET A 76 -14.15 9.19 5.12
CA MET A 76 -13.06 8.24 5.31
C MET A 76 -13.65 6.83 5.36
N PRO A 77 -13.10 5.87 4.61
CA PRO A 77 -13.53 4.49 4.73
C PRO A 77 -13.32 4.05 6.19
N ASP A 78 -14.25 3.25 6.70
CA ASP A 78 -14.15 2.73 8.05
C ASP A 78 -12.85 1.90 8.18
N GLU A 79 -12.15 2.00 9.32
CA GLU A 79 -10.94 1.22 9.58
C GLU A 79 -11.20 -0.29 9.49
N SER A 80 -12.46 -0.70 9.68
CA SER A 80 -12.91 -2.09 9.46
C SER A 80 -12.72 -2.59 8.01
N GLU A 81 -12.83 -1.73 7.00
CA GLU A 81 -12.66 -2.12 5.60
C GLU A 81 -11.18 -2.34 5.23
N TRP A 82 -10.31 -1.53 5.84
CA TRP A 82 -8.87 -1.61 5.67
C TRP A 82 -8.31 -2.87 6.32
N SER A 83 -8.78 -3.17 7.54
CA SER A 83 -8.40 -4.37 8.27
C SER A 83 -8.90 -5.65 7.59
N ALA A 84 -10.09 -5.64 6.99
CA ALA A 84 -10.60 -6.79 6.24
C ALA A 84 -9.72 -7.16 5.03
N SER A 85 -9.07 -6.18 4.40
CA SER A 85 -8.14 -6.42 3.29
C SER A 85 -6.78 -6.99 3.74
N ALA A 86 -6.48 -6.93 5.04
CA ALA A 86 -5.26 -7.46 5.65
C ALA A 86 -5.43 -8.88 6.22
N GLU A 87 -6.62 -9.47 6.11
CA GLU A 87 -6.87 -10.85 6.56
C GLU A 87 -6.28 -11.88 5.57
N PRO A 88 -5.56 -12.91 6.04
CA PRO A 88 -5.01 -13.94 5.16
C PRO A 88 -6.11 -14.85 4.61
N ASP A 89 -6.11 -15.09 3.29
CA ASP A 89 -6.99 -16.08 2.67
C ASP A 89 -6.42 -17.49 2.88
N LEU A 90 -6.87 -18.17 3.93
CA LEU A 90 -6.39 -19.51 4.28
C LEU A 90 -6.81 -20.57 3.26
N ALA A 91 -7.67 -20.26 2.29
CA ALA A 91 -7.96 -21.17 1.18
C ALA A 91 -6.76 -21.35 0.25
N ARG A 92 -5.81 -20.41 0.26
CA ARG A 92 -4.57 -20.47 -0.55
C ARG A 92 -3.46 -21.30 0.10
N LEU A 93 -3.65 -21.74 1.35
CA LEU A 93 -2.67 -22.62 1.98
C LEU A 93 -2.55 -23.94 1.21
N PRO A 94 -1.33 -24.50 1.07
CA PRO A 94 -1.13 -25.81 0.45
C PRO A 94 -1.99 -26.89 1.11
N PRO A 95 -2.62 -27.82 0.34
CA PRO A 95 -3.42 -28.91 0.89
C PRO A 95 -2.67 -29.79 1.90
N ALA A 96 -1.35 -29.92 1.73
CA ALA A 96 -0.46 -30.70 2.60
C ALA A 96 -0.21 -30.07 3.99
N MET A 97 -0.61 -28.83 4.22
CA MET A 97 -0.36 -28.10 5.46
C MET A 97 -1.61 -28.13 6.38
N PRO A 98 -1.74 -29.07 7.32
CA PRO A 98 -2.95 -29.16 8.14
C PRO A 98 -3.11 -27.94 9.04
N ILE A 99 -4.36 -27.61 9.40
CA ILE A 99 -4.68 -26.53 10.35
C ILE A 99 -5.10 -27.19 11.68
N PRO A 100 -4.16 -27.41 12.62
CA PRO A 100 -4.46 -28.18 13.82
C PRO A 100 -5.29 -27.39 14.82
N CYS A 101 -6.26 -28.03 15.48
CA CYS A 101 -6.86 -27.47 16.69
C CYS A 101 -5.79 -27.28 17.77
N LEU A 102 -5.65 -26.06 18.31
CA LEU A 102 -4.69 -25.73 19.35
C LEU A 102 -4.85 -26.55 20.65
N HIS A 103 -6.02 -27.16 20.86
CA HIS A 103 -6.31 -27.93 22.07
C HIS A 103 -6.18 -29.45 21.93
N CYS A 104 -6.43 -30.01 20.75
CA CYS A 104 -6.45 -31.48 20.57
C CYS A 104 -5.68 -31.98 19.34
N GLY A 105 -5.11 -31.08 18.54
CA GLY A 105 -4.28 -31.39 17.37
C GLY A 105 -5.02 -31.94 16.15
N LYS A 106 -6.35 -32.10 16.20
CA LYS A 106 -7.15 -32.57 15.05
C LYS A 106 -7.20 -31.49 13.97
N ASP A 107 -7.03 -31.88 12.70
CA ASP A 107 -7.13 -30.97 11.56
C ASP A 107 -8.55 -30.41 11.41
N LEU A 108 -8.64 -29.08 11.32
CA LEU A 108 -9.88 -28.31 11.22
C LEU A 108 -10.40 -28.19 9.78
N ARG A 109 -9.61 -28.54 8.76
CA ARG A 109 -10.00 -28.42 7.34
C ARG A 109 -11.15 -29.34 6.94
N GLU A 110 -11.24 -30.53 7.55
CA GLU A 110 -12.17 -31.60 7.15
C GLU A 110 -13.67 -31.21 7.22
N ARG A 111 -14.04 -30.12 7.90
CA ARG A 111 -15.46 -29.76 8.12
C ARG A 111 -15.89 -28.35 7.75
N MET A 112 -14.96 -27.41 7.55
CA MET A 112 -15.29 -25.99 7.74
C MET A 112 -15.03 -25.08 6.53
N GLY A 113 -14.71 -25.64 5.36
CA GLY A 113 -14.68 -25.00 4.03
C GLY A 113 -14.54 -23.47 4.04
N VAL A 114 -15.68 -22.76 4.00
CA VAL A 114 -15.75 -21.29 3.88
C VAL A 114 -15.31 -20.52 5.14
N ARG A 115 -15.54 -21.06 6.35
CA ARG A 115 -15.16 -20.36 7.60
C ARG A 115 -13.65 -20.40 7.82
N VAL A 116 -13.00 -21.50 7.43
CA VAL A 116 -11.53 -21.62 7.45
C VAL A 116 -10.91 -20.62 6.49
N ALA A 117 -11.43 -20.51 5.26
CA ALA A 117 -10.90 -19.61 4.25
C ALA A 117 -10.79 -18.16 4.74
N ARG A 118 -11.78 -17.70 5.52
CA ARG A 118 -11.84 -16.33 6.05
C ARG A 118 -11.15 -16.12 7.41
N GLY A 119 -10.38 -17.09 7.90
CA GLY A 119 -9.66 -16.93 9.18
C GLY A 119 -10.55 -16.83 10.44
N LEU A 120 -11.86 -17.09 10.34
CA LEU A 120 -12.77 -16.92 11.47
C LEU A 120 -12.58 -18.02 12.54
N PRO A 121 -12.83 -17.74 13.83
CA PRO A 121 -12.79 -18.75 14.87
C PRO A 121 -13.69 -19.95 14.58
N ILE A 122 -13.15 -21.14 14.80
CA ILE A 122 -13.78 -22.43 14.48
C ILE A 122 -13.88 -23.29 15.74
N GLU A 123 -15.08 -23.82 16.01
CA GLU A 123 -15.27 -24.81 17.06
C GLU A 123 -14.79 -26.20 16.59
N CYS A 124 -13.87 -26.79 17.34
CA CYS A 124 -13.35 -28.11 17.00
C CYS A 124 -14.37 -29.21 17.30
N ALA A 125 -14.79 -29.95 16.29
CA ALA A 125 -15.74 -31.06 16.43
C ALA A 125 -15.33 -32.17 17.40
N ARG A 126 -14.03 -32.27 17.73
CA ARG A 126 -13.52 -33.30 18.64
C ARG A 126 -13.55 -32.86 20.10
N CYS A 127 -13.19 -31.62 20.40
CA CYS A 127 -13.07 -31.14 21.78
C CYS A 127 -14.05 -30.02 22.16
N GLY A 128 -14.84 -29.52 21.22
CA GLY A 128 -15.82 -28.44 21.43
C GLY A 128 -15.23 -27.06 21.71
N LYS A 129 -13.90 -26.90 21.62
CA LYS A 129 -13.23 -25.62 21.88
C LYS A 129 -13.07 -24.82 20.59
N CYS A 130 -13.29 -23.50 20.68
CA CYS A 130 -12.96 -22.57 19.61
C CYS A 130 -11.45 -22.49 19.43
N SER A 131 -11.01 -22.47 18.17
CA SER A 131 -9.62 -22.29 17.75
C SER A 131 -9.59 -21.22 16.67
N ASP A 132 -8.68 -20.26 16.79
CA ASP A 132 -8.34 -19.36 15.70
C ASP A 132 -7.48 -20.12 14.68
N PRO A 133 -7.92 -20.25 13.41
CA PRO A 133 -7.18 -20.99 12.40
C PRO A 133 -5.87 -20.30 11.98
N VAL A 134 -5.78 -18.96 12.06
CA VAL A 134 -4.56 -18.21 11.79
C VAL A 134 -3.53 -18.49 12.88
N GLU A 135 -3.93 -18.35 14.15
CA GLU A 135 -3.08 -18.68 15.30
C GLU A 135 -2.61 -20.13 15.25
N ALA A 136 -3.50 -21.06 14.88
CA ALA A 136 -3.18 -22.47 14.72
C ALA A 136 -2.10 -22.75 13.66
N VAL A 137 -2.15 -22.06 12.52
CA VAL A 137 -1.14 -22.19 11.46
C VAL A 137 0.19 -21.62 11.93
N VAL A 138 0.19 -20.42 12.53
CA VAL A 138 1.40 -19.76 13.05
C VAL A 138 2.07 -20.61 14.13
N ALA A 139 1.30 -21.12 15.09
CA ALA A 139 1.83 -21.92 16.19
C ALA A 139 2.48 -23.24 15.71
N ARG A 140 2.02 -23.80 14.58
CA ARG A 140 2.51 -25.09 14.08
C ARG A 140 3.59 -24.96 13.01
N HIS A 141 3.44 -24.02 12.09
CA HIS A 141 4.23 -23.91 10.87
C HIS A 141 4.99 -22.58 10.76
N GLY A 142 4.86 -21.69 11.75
CA GLY A 142 5.45 -20.35 11.72
C GLY A 142 4.61 -19.34 10.93
N PRO A 143 4.85 -18.02 11.11
CA PRO A 143 4.15 -16.97 10.38
C PRO A 143 4.42 -16.98 8.86
N GLU A 144 5.58 -17.49 8.43
CA GLU A 144 5.96 -17.64 7.02
C GLU A 144 5.01 -18.54 6.24
N ALA A 145 4.32 -19.46 6.92
CA ALA A 145 3.32 -20.34 6.32
C ALA A 145 2.11 -19.58 5.77
N LEU A 146 1.84 -18.37 6.28
CA LEU A 146 0.75 -17.51 5.81
C LEU A 146 1.14 -16.67 4.60
N LEU A 147 2.42 -16.62 4.21
CA LEU A 147 2.87 -15.77 3.09
C LEU A 147 2.07 -16.00 1.80
N PRO A 148 1.75 -17.24 1.39
CA PRO A 148 0.92 -17.48 0.21
C PRO A 148 -0.56 -17.10 0.37
N CYS A 149 -1.02 -16.84 1.60
CA CYS A 149 -2.41 -16.49 1.91
C CYS A 149 -2.71 -15.02 1.70
N TYR A 150 -1.69 -14.17 1.80
CA TYR A 150 -1.83 -12.76 1.45
C TYR A 150 -1.86 -12.64 -0.08
N PRO A 151 -2.76 -11.84 -0.68
CA PRO A 151 -2.58 -11.45 -2.08
C PRO A 151 -1.13 -11.02 -2.22
N GLU A 152 -0.41 -11.61 -3.19
CA GLU A 152 0.86 -11.00 -3.57
C GLU A 152 0.48 -9.56 -3.84
N PRO A 153 1.03 -8.58 -3.10
CA PRO A 153 0.64 -7.21 -3.31
C PRO A 153 0.94 -6.98 -4.79
N ALA A 154 -0.10 -6.76 -5.59
CA ALA A 154 0.06 -6.53 -7.02
C ALA A 154 1.08 -5.41 -7.10
N ASP A 155 2.29 -5.75 -7.56
CA ASP A 155 3.55 -5.10 -7.16
C ASP A 155 3.27 -3.64 -6.77
N PRO A 156 3.17 -3.30 -5.46
CA PRO A 156 2.40 -2.14 -5.00
C PRO A 156 3.00 -0.81 -5.48
N ASP A 157 4.21 -0.88 -6.02
CA ASP A 157 4.95 0.22 -6.63
C ASP A 157 4.83 0.29 -8.16
N TRP A 158 4.22 -0.70 -8.82
CA TRP A 158 4.12 -0.75 -10.27
C TRP A 158 2.77 -0.24 -10.78
N ILE A 159 2.77 1.04 -11.16
CA ILE A 159 1.70 1.66 -11.94
C ILE A 159 1.50 0.84 -13.22
N ASP A 160 0.28 0.34 -13.45
CA ASP A 160 -0.06 -0.38 -14.69
C ASP A 160 0.12 0.54 -15.92
N ASP A 161 0.26 -0.05 -17.12
CA ASP A 161 0.51 0.72 -18.35
C ASP A 161 -0.61 1.71 -18.67
N ALA A 162 -1.86 1.41 -18.31
CA ALA A 162 -3.01 2.27 -18.57
C ALA A 162 -2.98 3.53 -17.70
N THR A 163 -2.70 3.36 -16.42
CA THR A 163 -2.51 4.43 -15.43
C THR A 163 -1.28 5.24 -15.79
N LEU A 164 -0.17 4.57 -16.16
CA LEU A 164 1.06 5.23 -16.60
C LEU A 164 0.85 6.08 -17.86
N ALA A 165 -0.01 5.64 -18.78
CA ALA A 165 -0.39 6.42 -19.95
C ALA A 165 -1.11 7.72 -19.55
N GLN A 166 -1.96 7.68 -18.52
CA GLN A 166 -2.73 8.84 -18.04
C GLN A 166 -1.92 9.83 -17.20
N LEU A 167 -0.76 9.44 -16.67
CA LEU A 167 0.06 10.34 -15.85
C LEU A 167 0.55 11.58 -16.62
N ARG A 168 0.58 12.72 -15.93
CA ARG A 168 1.14 14.01 -16.39
C ARG A 168 2.66 14.07 -16.25
N ILE A 169 3.36 13.17 -16.92
CA ILE A 169 4.84 13.14 -16.91
C ILE A 169 5.37 14.09 -17.99
N PRO A 170 6.14 15.14 -17.64
CA PRO A 170 6.78 16.00 -18.64
C PRO A 170 8.02 15.34 -19.22
N CYS A 171 8.27 15.55 -20.51
CA CYS A 171 9.53 15.18 -21.15
C CYS A 171 10.72 15.83 -20.41
N GLN A 172 11.75 15.05 -20.07
CA GLN A 172 12.92 15.55 -19.35
C GLN A 172 13.73 16.59 -20.13
N LYS A 173 13.60 16.64 -21.47
CA LYS A 173 14.32 17.59 -22.35
C LYS A 173 13.55 18.88 -22.60
N CYS A 174 12.32 18.79 -23.11
CA CYS A 174 11.55 19.96 -23.55
C CYS A 174 10.32 20.28 -22.68
N ARG A 175 10.05 19.50 -21.62
CA ARG A 175 8.89 19.63 -20.72
C ARG A 175 7.51 19.40 -21.36
N TYR A 176 7.44 18.97 -22.62
CA TYR A 176 6.16 18.57 -23.25
C TYR A 176 5.45 17.47 -22.42
N PRO A 177 4.14 17.61 -22.13
CA PRO A 177 3.40 16.63 -21.36
C PRO A 177 3.23 15.33 -22.15
N LEU A 178 3.63 14.20 -21.58
CA LEU A 178 3.54 12.88 -22.22
C LEU A 178 2.22 12.15 -21.92
N THR A 179 1.20 12.86 -21.43
CA THR A 179 -0.12 12.28 -21.11
C THR A 179 -0.78 11.68 -22.36
N GLY A 180 -1.39 10.50 -22.21
CA GLY A 180 -2.04 9.76 -23.28
C GLY A 180 -1.08 9.01 -24.21
N LEU A 181 0.23 9.24 -24.13
CA LEU A 181 1.22 8.50 -24.90
C LEU A 181 1.58 7.15 -24.26
N ALA A 182 2.15 6.25 -25.06
CA ALA A 182 2.63 4.94 -24.60
C ALA A 182 3.68 5.06 -23.47
N PRO A 183 3.92 3.99 -22.69
CA PRO A 183 4.97 3.96 -21.66
C PRO A 183 6.37 4.33 -22.17
N THR A 184 6.70 3.91 -23.40
CA THR A 184 7.98 4.18 -24.05
C THR A 184 7.76 4.75 -25.44
N GLY A 185 8.67 5.61 -25.91
CA GLY A 185 8.56 6.21 -27.24
C GLY A 185 9.48 7.39 -27.48
N LEU A 186 9.18 8.18 -28.52
CA LEU A 186 9.86 9.44 -28.82
C LEU A 186 8.93 10.61 -28.49
N CYS A 187 9.46 11.66 -27.88
CA CYS A 187 8.72 12.89 -27.61
C CYS A 187 8.34 13.58 -28.93
N PRO A 188 7.05 13.91 -29.17
CA PRO A 188 6.60 14.47 -30.44
C PRO A 188 7.18 15.87 -30.73
N GLU A 189 7.54 16.62 -29.69
CA GLU A 189 8.10 17.98 -29.86
C GLU A 189 9.62 17.99 -30.13
N CYS A 190 10.39 17.14 -29.45
CA CYS A 190 11.86 17.24 -29.47
C CYS A 190 12.58 15.97 -29.96
N GLY A 191 11.83 14.91 -30.30
CA GLY A 191 12.36 13.63 -30.77
C GLY A 191 13.13 12.82 -29.73
N GLN A 192 13.23 13.28 -28.47
CA GLN A 192 13.95 12.58 -27.41
C GLN A 192 13.22 11.29 -27.03
N ALA A 193 13.97 10.17 -26.97
CA ALA A 193 13.45 8.93 -26.43
C ALA A 193 13.10 9.08 -24.94
N TYR A 194 11.97 8.52 -24.53
CA TYR A 194 11.53 8.50 -23.15
C TYR A 194 11.07 7.11 -22.73
N ASP A 195 11.18 6.87 -21.43
CA ASP A 195 10.56 5.77 -20.72
C ASP A 195 9.89 6.36 -19.48
N LYS A 196 8.55 6.35 -19.45
CA LYS A 196 7.76 6.90 -18.35
C LYS A 196 8.06 6.20 -17.02
N ARG A 197 8.34 4.90 -17.04
CA ARG A 197 8.62 4.09 -15.84
C ARG A 197 9.93 4.55 -15.21
N ALA A 198 10.97 4.65 -16.04
CA ALA A 198 12.26 5.18 -15.60
C ALA A 198 12.16 6.62 -15.06
N ILE A 199 11.31 7.48 -15.66
CA ILE A 199 11.07 8.84 -15.17
C ILE A 199 10.36 8.84 -13.80
N VAL A 200 9.38 7.97 -13.60
CA VAL A 200 8.69 7.80 -12.31
C VAL A 200 9.66 7.33 -11.23
N GLU A 201 10.41 6.27 -11.50
CA GLU A 201 11.39 5.70 -10.56
C GLU A 201 12.44 6.73 -10.13
N THR A 202 13.04 7.44 -11.09
CA THR A 202 14.04 8.47 -10.80
C THR A 202 13.47 9.69 -10.09
N SER A 203 12.19 10.01 -10.29
CA SER A 203 11.51 11.09 -9.56
C SER A 203 11.36 10.78 -8.07
N PHE A 204 11.21 9.51 -7.70
CA PHE A 204 11.05 9.08 -6.31
C PHE A 204 12.35 8.74 -5.60
N MET A 205 13.38 8.25 -6.30
CA MET A 205 14.66 7.89 -5.68
C MET A 205 15.47 9.09 -5.14
N ARG A 206 15.22 10.31 -5.61
CA ARG A 206 15.98 11.51 -5.18
C ARG A 206 15.71 12.00 -3.75
N VAL A 207 14.95 11.24 -2.94
CA VAL A 207 14.42 11.73 -1.65
C VAL A 207 14.78 10.84 -0.46
N THR A 208 15.67 9.86 -0.62
CA THR A 208 16.31 9.23 0.54
C THR A 208 17.55 10.07 0.92
N PRO A 209 17.54 10.79 2.07
CA PRO A 209 18.70 11.54 2.56
C PRO A 209 19.83 10.63 3.03
#